data_AF-A0A9J6BUK8-F1
#
_entry.id   AF-A0A9J6BUK8-F1
#
_cell.length_a   1.000
_cell.length_b   1.000
_cell.length_c   1.000
_cell.angle_alpha   90.00
_cell.angle_beta   90.00
_cell.angle_gamma   90.00
#
_symmetry.space_group_name_H-M   'P 1'
#
loop_
_entity.id
_entity.type
_entity.pdbx_description
1 polymer ?
#
loop_
_entity_poly.entity_id
_entity_poly.type
_entity_poly.pdbx_seq_one_letter_code
_entity_poly.pdbx_strand_id
1 'polypeptide(L)'
;MSMRSNRYEREEPPPRGKCLTCICVSWKIFSYVFSHVTLIALVVLYCVAGGFLFQKLEEDNEREVRKGIVHIRGNTTKKLWDITNKMEYLKQENWTKLAIEQLQGFETSLLNEMKEKGWDGIEMTDNNKTQW
;
A
#
# COMPACT_ATOMS: atom_id res chain seq x y z
N MET A 1 69.74 55.31 5.87
CA MET A 1 68.39 54.85 5.53
C MET A 1 68.52 53.58 4.69
N SER A 2 68.23 52.41 5.25
CA SER A 2 68.18 51.15 4.49
C SER A 2 67.03 50.32 5.04
N MET A 3 66.05 50.04 4.18
CA MET A 3 64.82 49.33 4.48
C MET A 3 65.10 47.87 4.82
N ARG A 4 64.75 47.46 6.04
CA ARG A 4 64.73 46.05 6.44
C ARG A 4 63.46 45.42 5.89
N SER A 5 63.57 44.71 4.78
CA SER A 5 62.51 43.87 4.23
C SER A 5 62.19 42.75 5.22
N ASN A 6 61.01 42.82 5.84
CA ASN A 6 60.52 41.81 6.76
C ASN A 6 59.94 40.66 5.93
N ARG A 7 60.74 39.61 5.70
CA ARG A 7 60.26 38.37 5.08
C ARG A 7 59.31 37.69 6.05
N TYR A 8 58.05 37.58 5.67
CA TYR A 8 57.09 36.69 6.32
C TYR A 8 57.62 35.26 6.23
N GLU A 9 58.13 34.71 7.33
CA GLU A 9 58.35 33.27 7.48
C GLU A 9 56.97 32.62 7.52
N ARG A 10 56.65 31.87 6.46
CA ARG A 10 55.49 30.97 6.43
C ARG A 10 55.80 29.83 7.40
N GLU A 11 55.24 29.86 8.61
CA GLU A 11 55.29 28.70 9.50
C GLU A 11 54.66 27.49 8.81
N GLU A 12 55.46 26.46 8.57
CA GLU A 12 54.97 25.21 8.03
C GLU A 12 54.12 24.51 9.10
N PRO A 13 52.91 24.03 8.76
CA PRO A 13 52.05 23.38 9.74
C PRO A 13 52.77 22.17 10.34
N PRO A 14 52.58 21.89 11.64
CA PRO A 14 53.32 20.85 12.34
C PRO A 14 53.10 19.48 11.66
N PRO A 15 54.14 18.62 11.63
CA PRO A 15 54.07 17.34 10.93
C PRO A 15 52.98 16.47 11.55
N ARG A 16 51.90 16.24 10.78
CA ARG A 16 50.78 15.40 11.22
C ARG A 16 51.26 13.95 11.30
N GLY A 17 51.13 13.34 12.48
CA GLY A 17 51.50 11.94 12.69
C GLY A 17 50.75 11.01 11.73
N LYS A 18 51.42 9.96 11.24
CA LYS A 18 50.86 9.03 10.24
C LYS A 18 49.52 8.42 10.66
N CYS A 19 49.34 8.16 11.96
CA CYS A 19 48.10 7.66 12.53
C CYS A 19 46.91 8.64 12.38
N LEU A 20 47.13 9.94 12.61
CA LEU A 20 46.10 10.97 12.47
C LEU A 20 45.69 11.17 10.99
N THR A 21 46.64 11.04 10.07
CA THR A 21 46.35 11.07 8.62
C THR A 21 45.49 9.88 8.20
N CYS A 22 45.80 8.66 8.66
CA CYS A 22 44.99 7.48 8.38
C CYS A 22 43.56 7.61 8.94
N ILE A 23 43.41 8.09 10.17
CA ILE A 23 42.09 8.30 10.79
C ILE A 23 41.29 9.38 10.03
N CYS A 24 41.92 10.49 9.65
CA CYS A 24 41.25 11.54 8.87
C CYS A 24 40.79 11.06 7.48
N VAL A 25 41.60 10.24 6.79
CA VAL A 25 41.21 9.66 5.50
C VAL A 25 40.05 8.69 5.69
N SER A 26 40.15 7.78 6.67
CA SER A 26 39.09 6.82 7.02
C SER A 26 37.75 7.52 7.28
N TRP A 27 37.79 8.62 8.04
CA TRP A 27 36.61 9.38 8.40
C TRP A 27 36.00 10.12 7.21
N LYS A 28 36.82 10.61 6.28
CA LYS A 28 36.34 11.27 5.05
C LYS A 28 35.70 10.28 4.07
N ILE A 29 36.26 9.07 3.96
CA ILE A 29 35.65 7.98 3.17
C ILE A 29 34.34 7.51 3.83
N PHE A 30 34.33 7.37 5.15
CA PHE A 30 33.13 7.02 5.90
C PHE A 30 32.00 8.02 5.66
N SER A 31 32.26 9.33 5.77
CA SER A 31 31.24 10.36 5.51
C SER A 31 30.71 10.34 4.07
N TYR A 32 31.55 10.00 3.08
CA TYR A 32 31.13 9.90 1.69
C TYR A 32 30.24 8.67 1.44
N VAL A 33 30.64 7.50 1.94
CA VAL A 33 29.85 6.27 1.85
C VAL A 33 28.56 6.39 2.65
N PHE A 34 28.60 7.02 3.82
CA PHE A 34 27.44 7.27 4.65
C PHE A 34 26.37 8.10 3.93
N SER A 35 26.76 9.06 3.08
CA SER A 35 25.81 9.83 2.26
C SER A 35 25.00 8.92 1.32
N HIS A 36 25.70 8.05 0.57
CA HIS A 36 25.05 7.13 -0.37
C HIS A 36 24.24 6.05 0.35
N VAL A 37 24.79 5.45 1.41
CA VAL A 37 24.12 4.40 2.19
C VAL A 37 22.89 4.95 2.91
N THR A 38 22.98 6.14 3.51
CA THR A 38 21.85 6.77 4.21
C THR A 38 20.74 7.16 3.23
N LEU A 39 21.09 7.67 2.04
CA LEU A 39 20.10 7.99 1.03
C LEU A 39 19.35 6.73 0.56
N ILE A 40 20.06 5.64 0.29
CA ILE A 40 19.43 4.37 -0.09
C ILE A 40 18.58 3.82 1.06
N ALA A 41 19.11 3.82 2.28
CA ALA A 41 18.38 3.34 3.46
C ALA A 41 17.10 4.17 3.73
N LEU A 42 17.16 5.48 3.53
CA LEU A 42 16.00 6.37 3.65
C LEU A 42 14.93 6.03 2.62
N VAL A 43 15.32 5.77 1.37
CA VAL A 43 14.39 5.35 0.31
C VAL A 43 13.74 4.02 0.66
N VAL A 44 14.53 3.03 1.11
CA VAL A 44 13.99 1.72 1.51
C VAL A 44 13.01 1.87 2.68
N LEU A 45 13.37 2.64 3.71
CA LEU A 45 12.50 2.91 4.84
C LEU A 45 11.22 3.63 4.40
N TYR A 46 11.32 4.60 3.50
CA TYR A 46 10.17 5.31 2.93
C TYR A 46 9.23 4.35 2.20
N CYS A 47 9.77 3.41 1.41
CA CYS A 47 8.97 2.37 0.75
C CYS A 47 8.30 1.43 1.76
N VAL A 48 9.02 0.98 2.80
CA VAL A 48 8.47 0.11 3.85
C VAL A 48 7.37 0.82 4.64
N ALA A 49 7.61 2.06 5.05
CA ALA A 49 6.62 2.90 5.73
C ALA A 49 5.39 3.17 4.85
N GLY A 50 5.60 3.44 3.56
CA GLY A 50 4.53 3.56 2.57
C GLY A 50 3.71 2.27 2.48
N GLY A 51 4.35 1.11 2.42
CA GLY A 51 3.67 -0.19 2.42
C GLY A 51 2.77 -0.41 3.63
N PHE A 52 3.28 -0.13 4.84
CA PHE A 52 2.47 -0.21 6.06
C PHE A 52 1.31 0.79 6.08
N LEU A 53 1.54 2.00 5.57
CA LEU A 53 0.51 3.04 5.53
C LEU A 53 -0.60 2.69 4.54
N PHE A 54 -0.26 2.24 3.33
CA PHE A 54 -1.25 1.80 2.34
C PHE A 54 -2.02 0.58 2.83
N GLN A 55 -1.35 -0.40 3.44
CA GLN A 55 -2.04 -1.55 4.03
C GLN A 55 -3.06 -1.11 5.08
N LYS A 56 -2.73 -0.12 5.91
CA LYS A 56 -3.66 0.40 6.93
C LYS A 56 -4.83 1.20 6.32
N LEU A 57 -4.57 1.98 5.28
CA LEU A 57 -5.60 2.77 4.59
C LEU A 57 -6.56 1.88 3.78
N GLU A 58 -6.06 0.82 3.15
CA GLU A 58 -6.86 -0.07 2.31
C GLU A 58 -7.63 -1.11 3.14
N GLU A 59 -7.10 -1.54 4.29
CA GLU A 59 -7.75 -2.51 5.20
C GLU A 59 -9.17 -2.07 5.60
N ASP A 60 -9.37 -0.79 5.92
CA ASP A 60 -10.68 -0.28 6.34
C ASP A 60 -11.70 -0.27 5.18
N ASN A 61 -11.27 0.06 3.95
CA ASN A 61 -12.14 0.05 2.78
C ASN A 61 -12.51 -1.39 2.36
N GLU A 62 -11.54 -2.32 2.35
CA GLU A 62 -11.82 -3.73 2.07
C GLU A 62 -12.80 -4.34 3.07
N ARG A 63 -12.66 -3.98 4.36
CA ARG A 63 -13.55 -4.41 5.44
C ARG A 63 -15.00 -3.98 5.20
N GLU A 64 -15.22 -2.76 4.73
CA GLU A 64 -16.57 -2.20 4.54
C GLU A 64 -17.24 -2.74 3.27
N VAL A 65 -16.52 -2.75 2.14
CA VAL A 65 -17.00 -3.32 0.87
C VAL A 65 -17.38 -4.78 1.04
N ARG A 66 -16.54 -5.57 1.74
CA ARG A 66 -16.77 -6.99 1.98
C ARG A 66 -18.02 -7.25 2.84
N LYS A 67 -18.32 -6.41 3.82
CA LYS A 67 -19.58 -6.49 4.60
C LYS A 67 -20.80 -6.15 3.76
N GLY A 68 -20.69 -5.14 2.90
CA GLY A 68 -21.75 -4.74 1.98
C GLY A 68 -22.18 -5.89 1.07
N ILE A 69 -21.21 -6.55 0.43
CA ILE A 69 -21.48 -7.59 -0.58
C ILE A 69 -22.09 -8.85 0.03
N VAL A 70 -21.60 -9.28 1.20
CA VAL A 70 -22.19 -10.41 1.94
C VAL A 70 -23.64 -10.12 2.31
N HIS A 71 -23.94 -8.88 2.73
CA HIS A 71 -25.29 -8.47 3.06
C HIS A 71 -26.21 -8.41 1.83
N ILE A 72 -25.73 -7.82 0.73
CA ILE A 72 -26.49 -7.70 -0.53
C ILE A 72 -26.84 -9.11 -1.05
N ARG A 73 -25.87 -10.03 -1.09
CA ARG A 73 -26.11 -11.41 -1.52
C ARG A 73 -27.11 -12.12 -0.62
N GLY A 74 -26.92 -12.05 0.70
CA GLY A 74 -27.84 -12.69 1.66
C GLY A 74 -29.27 -12.15 1.53
N ASN A 75 -29.44 -10.86 1.25
CA ASN A 75 -30.75 -10.25 1.03
C ASN A 75 -31.39 -10.72 -0.28
N THR A 76 -30.63 -10.80 -1.37
CA THR A 76 -31.11 -11.32 -2.66
C THR A 76 -31.51 -12.78 -2.56
N THR A 77 -30.70 -13.63 -1.91
CA THR A 77 -31.05 -15.04 -1.68
C THR A 77 -32.32 -15.18 -0.84
N LYS A 78 -32.47 -14.37 0.22
CA LYS A 78 -33.71 -14.36 1.02
C LYS A 78 -34.93 -13.92 0.22
N LYS A 79 -34.81 -12.89 -0.62
CA LYS A 79 -35.91 -12.44 -1.48
C LYS A 79 -36.30 -13.51 -2.50
N LEU A 80 -35.33 -14.16 -3.14
CA LEU A 80 -35.58 -15.28 -4.06
C LEU A 80 -36.27 -16.45 -3.35
N TRP A 81 -35.82 -16.77 -2.14
CA TRP A 81 -36.41 -17.81 -1.30
C TRP A 81 -37.85 -17.47 -0.89
N ASP A 82 -38.14 -16.22 -0.57
CA ASP A 82 -39.47 -15.75 -0.17
C ASP A 82 -40.45 -15.75 -1.34
N ILE A 83 -40.00 -15.35 -2.53
CA ILE A 83 -40.75 -15.48 -3.79
C ILE A 83 -41.08 -16.95 -4.10
N THR A 84 -40.13 -17.85 -3.83
CA THR A 84 -40.27 -19.29 -4.08
C THR A 84 -41.28 -19.94 -3.12
N ASN A 85 -41.25 -19.58 -1.84
CA ASN A 85 -42.20 -20.11 -0.83
C ASN A 85 -43.61 -19.53 -0.95
N LYS A 86 -43.78 -18.33 -1.51
CA LYS A 86 -45.09 -17.71 -1.70
C LYS A 86 -45.86 -18.25 -2.91
N MET A 87 -45.23 -19.03 -3.78
CA MET A 87 -45.89 -19.64 -4.94
C MET A 87 -46.40 -21.04 -4.62
N GLU A 88 -47.73 -21.22 -4.65
CA GLU A 88 -48.40 -22.52 -4.47
C GLU A 88 -48.07 -23.52 -5.59
N TYR A 89 -47.80 -23.02 -6.80
CA TYR A 89 -47.28 -23.78 -7.93
C TYR A 89 -46.20 -22.96 -8.66
N LEU A 90 -44.98 -23.48 -8.76
CA LEU A 90 -43.86 -22.87 -9.48
C LEU A 90 -44.09 -22.92 -11.00
N LYS A 91 -44.80 -21.92 -11.55
CA LYS A 91 -44.82 -21.69 -12.99
C LYS A 91 -43.53 -20.99 -13.41
N GLN A 92 -42.69 -21.74 -14.15
CA GLN A 92 -41.35 -21.33 -14.55
C GLN A 92 -41.32 -19.94 -15.22
N GLU A 93 -42.25 -19.61 -16.10
CA GLU A 93 -42.23 -18.31 -16.81
C GLU A 93 -42.42 -17.09 -15.88
N ASN A 94 -43.33 -17.18 -14.91
CA ASN A 94 -43.59 -16.08 -13.96
C ASN A 94 -42.48 -15.95 -12.93
N TRP A 95 -41.97 -17.08 -12.43
CA TRP A 95 -40.85 -17.10 -11.50
C TRP A 95 -39.55 -16.60 -12.15
N THR A 96 -39.27 -17.03 -13.38
CA THR A 96 -38.03 -16.67 -14.09
C THR A 96 -37.98 -15.17 -14.37
N LYS A 97 -39.10 -14.54 -14.76
CA LYS A 97 -39.16 -13.08 -14.94
C LYS A 97 -38.84 -12.32 -13.65
N LEU A 98 -39.45 -12.72 -12.53
CA LEU A 98 -39.22 -12.09 -11.22
C LEU A 98 -37.80 -12.33 -10.71
N ALA A 99 -37.24 -13.52 -10.92
CA ALA A 99 -35.87 -13.83 -10.55
C ALA A 99 -34.86 -13.02 -11.38
N ILE A 100 -35.09 -12.86 -12.69
CA ILE A 100 -34.23 -12.05 -13.57
C ILE A 100 -34.23 -10.58 -13.13
N GLU A 101 -35.39 -10.02 -12.79
CA GLU A 101 -35.48 -8.63 -12.31
C GLU A 101 -34.68 -8.41 -11.01
N GLN A 102 -34.78 -9.33 -10.05
CA GLN A 102 -33.99 -9.27 -8.81
C GLN A 102 -32.49 -9.46 -9.07
N LEU A 103 -32.13 -10.33 -10.01
CA LEU A 103 -30.73 -10.56 -10.41
C LEU A 103 -30.13 -9.36 -11.13
N GLN A 104 -30.87 -8.67 -11.99
CA GLN A 104 -30.42 -7.45 -12.66
C GLN A 104 -30.20 -6.30 -11.67
N GLY A 105 -31.06 -6.17 -10.65
CA GLY A 105 -30.88 -5.22 -9.56
C GLY A 105 -29.64 -5.51 -8.72
N PHE A 106 -29.38 -6.79 -8.46
CA PHE A 106 -28.15 -7.26 -7.81
C PHE A 106 -26.91 -6.96 -8.67
N GLU A 107 -26.94 -7.30 -9.96
CA GLU A 107 -25.85 -7.08 -10.91
C GLU A 107 -25.50 -5.60 -11.01
N THR A 108 -26.51 -4.72 -11.13
CA THR A 108 -26.29 -3.27 -11.19
C THR A 108 -25.64 -2.73 -9.93
N SER A 109 -26.10 -3.21 -8.77
CA SER A 109 -25.51 -2.82 -7.47
C SER A 109 -24.08 -3.35 -7.33
N LEU A 110 -23.83 -4.59 -7.77
CA LEU A 110 -22.52 -5.22 -7.76
C LEU A 110 -21.54 -4.50 -8.67
N LEU A 111 -21.96 -4.17 -9.90
CA LEU A 111 -21.14 -3.43 -10.86
C LEU A 111 -20.81 -2.02 -10.36
N ASN A 112 -21.71 -1.39 -9.61
CA ASN A 112 -21.44 -0.11 -8.98
C ASN A 112 -20.35 -0.24 -7.91
N GLU A 113 -20.48 -1.23 -7.03
CA GLU A 113 -19.47 -1.52 -6.00
C GLU A 113 -18.11 -1.91 -6.60
N MET A 114 -18.08 -2.64 -7.72
CA MET A 114 -16.85 -2.97 -8.44
C MET A 114 -16.19 -1.74 -9.08
N LYS A 115 -16.97 -0.87 -9.73
CA LYS A 115 -16.44 0.30 -10.44
C LYS A 115 -16.04 1.44 -9.52
N GLU A 116 -16.83 1.72 -8.49
CA GLU A 116 -16.61 2.87 -7.60
C GLU A 116 -15.68 2.54 -6.44
N LYS A 117 -15.71 1.30 -5.92
CA LYS A 117 -14.96 0.92 -4.71
C LYS A 117 -13.83 -0.07 -4.95
N GLY A 118 -13.61 -0.48 -6.20
CA GLY A 118 -12.47 -1.31 -6.59
C GLY A 118 -12.53 -2.75 -6.07
N TRP A 119 -13.73 -3.30 -5.87
CA TRP A 119 -13.88 -4.68 -5.39
C TRP A 119 -13.33 -5.70 -6.40
N ASP A 120 -12.43 -6.56 -5.95
CA ASP A 120 -11.69 -7.55 -6.75
C ASP A 120 -12.44 -8.88 -6.97
N GLY A 121 -13.61 -9.05 -6.36
CA GLY A 121 -14.41 -10.27 -6.46
C GLY A 121 -14.06 -11.37 -5.45
N ILE A 122 -13.13 -11.13 -4.51
CA ILE A 122 -12.71 -12.15 -3.54
C ILE A 122 -13.55 -12.05 -2.25
N GLU A 123 -14.33 -13.09 -1.98
CA GLU A 123 -15.10 -13.23 -0.75
C GLU A 123 -14.35 -14.09 0.28
N MET A 124 -14.31 -13.63 1.54
CA MET A 124 -13.62 -14.29 2.67
C MET A 124 -14.11 -15.70 3.04
N THR A 125 -15.08 -16.28 2.35
CA THR A 125 -15.39 -17.72 2.52
C THR A 125 -14.35 -18.60 1.82
N ASP A 126 -13.58 -18.03 0.89
CA ASP A 126 -12.47 -18.70 0.22
C ASP A 126 -11.18 -18.54 1.06
N ASN A 127 -11.14 -19.23 2.21
CA ASN A 127 -10.01 -19.24 3.16
C ASN A 127 -8.67 -19.73 2.56
N ASN A 128 -8.65 -20.06 1.26
CA ASN A 128 -7.55 -20.72 0.58
C ASN A 128 -6.88 -19.85 -0.51
N LYS A 129 -7.23 -18.57 -0.64
CA LYS A 129 -6.57 -17.67 -1.59
C LYS A 129 -5.70 -16.67 -0.84
N THR A 130 -4.54 -17.15 -0.38
CA THR A 130 -3.39 -16.28 -0.18
C THR A 130 -2.94 -15.80 -1.56
N GLN A 131 -3.20 -14.53 -1.90
CA GLN A 131 -2.50 -13.90 -3.00
C GLN A 131 -1.03 -13.78 -2.63
N TRP A 132 -0.20 -14.62 -3.25
CA TRP A 132 1.22 -14.41 -3.47
C TRP A 132 1.44 -14.21 -4.97
#